data_AF-A0AAX3BE40-F1
#
_entry.id   AF-A0AAX3BE40-F1
#
_cell.length_a   1.000
_cell.length_b   1.000
_cell.length_c   1.000
_cell.angle_alpha   90.00
_cell.angle_beta   90.00
_cell.angle_gamma   90.00
#
_symmetry.space_group_name_H-M   'P 1'
#
loop_
_entity.id
_entity.type
_entity.pdbx_description
1 polymer ?
#
loop_
_entity_poly.entity_id
_entity_poly.type
_entity_poly.pdbx_seq_one_letter_code
_entity_poly.pdbx_strand_id
1 'polypeptide(L)'
;MNKCQYTEEARKLYVFENKTLTEISKLLGISLNTLSRWKNTFDWELDKQKYNRKVKNVLEILETKISELLEELEKTSVFDISEEDLKKLKILKETLSAIKKSEATLENYIKVMNDFVDFISQKYPERKEELARIIQDFFDYLEAK
;
A
#
# COMPACT_ATOMS: atom_id res chain seq x y z
N MET A 1 -20.09 -19.05 -7.47
CA MET A 1 -19.09 -18.89 -6.38
C MET A 1 -19.56 -19.68 -5.17
N ASN A 2 -18.64 -20.38 -4.51
CA ASN A 2 -18.94 -21.10 -3.27
C ASN A 2 -18.96 -20.14 -2.07
N LYS A 3 -19.69 -20.50 -1.00
CA LYS A 3 -19.84 -19.68 0.22
C LYS A 3 -18.51 -19.18 0.81
N CYS A 4 -17.45 -20.01 0.73
CA CYS A 4 -16.11 -19.65 1.19
C CYS A 4 -15.50 -18.49 0.39
N GLN A 5 -15.73 -18.44 -0.92
CA GLN A 5 -15.22 -17.38 -1.80
C GLN A 5 -15.90 -16.04 -1.53
N TYR A 6 -17.22 -16.04 -1.29
CA TYR A 6 -17.95 -14.81 -0.94
C TYR A 6 -17.52 -14.23 0.41
N THR A 7 -17.26 -15.07 1.40
CA THR A 7 -16.78 -14.62 2.71
C THR A 7 -15.39 -13.98 2.59
N GLU A 8 -14.47 -14.61 1.86
CA GLU A 8 -13.11 -14.10 1.72
C GLU A 8 -13.07 -12.80 0.88
N GLU A 9 -13.85 -12.73 -0.18
CA GLU A 9 -13.94 -11.50 -0.99
C GLU A 9 -14.53 -10.34 -0.17
N ALA A 10 -15.59 -10.59 0.60
CA ALA A 10 -16.17 -9.59 1.49
C ALA A 10 -15.19 -9.16 2.59
N ARG A 11 -14.38 -10.09 3.12
CA ARG A 11 -13.32 -9.78 4.09
C ARG A 11 -12.28 -8.87 3.47
N LYS A 12 -11.81 -9.17 2.24
CA LYS A 12 -10.82 -8.32 1.54
C LYS A 12 -11.31 -6.89 1.38
N LEU A 13 -12.55 -6.72 0.91
CA LEU A 13 -13.16 -5.40 0.73
C LEU A 13 -13.26 -4.63 2.07
N TYR A 14 -13.55 -5.31 3.17
CA TYR A 14 -13.70 -4.69 4.48
C TYR A 14 -12.37 -4.33 5.15
N VAL A 15 -11.44 -5.30 5.17
CA VAL A 15 -10.19 -5.26 5.92
C VAL A 15 -9.13 -4.47 5.16
N PHE A 16 -8.98 -4.74 3.86
CA PHE A 16 -7.93 -4.15 3.04
C PHE A 16 -8.43 -2.88 2.36
N GLU A 17 -9.59 -2.92 1.70
CA GLU A 17 -10.09 -1.77 0.92
C GLU A 17 -10.91 -0.76 1.74
N ASN A 18 -11.02 -0.96 3.05
CA ASN A 18 -11.70 -0.08 3.98
C ASN A 18 -13.20 0.16 3.67
N LYS A 19 -13.85 -0.67 2.85
CA LYS A 19 -15.27 -0.50 2.49
C LYS A 19 -16.18 -0.80 3.67
N THR A 20 -17.30 -0.08 3.74
CA THR A 20 -18.37 -0.33 4.70
C THR A 20 -19.17 -1.57 4.33
N LEU A 21 -19.84 -2.21 5.31
CA LEU A 21 -20.71 -3.35 5.03
C LEU A 21 -21.84 -2.99 4.04
N THR A 22 -22.29 -1.73 4.03
CA THR A 22 -23.30 -1.22 3.08
C THR A 22 -22.78 -1.20 1.65
N GLU A 23 -21.54 -0.76 1.43
CA GLU A 23 -20.91 -0.77 0.11
C GLU A 23 -20.65 -2.20 -0.36
N ILE A 24 -20.14 -3.06 0.52
CA ILE A 24 -19.90 -4.47 0.23
C ILE A 24 -21.22 -5.19 -0.11
N SER A 25 -22.29 -4.88 0.62
CA SER A 25 -23.63 -5.42 0.36
C SER A 25 -24.12 -5.08 -1.05
N LYS A 26 -23.93 -3.82 -1.48
CA LYS A 26 -24.27 -3.38 -2.84
C LYS A 26 -23.41 -4.05 -3.91
N LEU A 27 -22.11 -4.20 -3.65
CA LEU A 27 -21.16 -4.78 -4.60
C LEU A 27 -21.34 -6.29 -4.81
N LEU A 28 -21.53 -7.03 -3.72
CA LEU A 28 -21.58 -8.50 -3.76
C LEU A 28 -23.00 -9.07 -3.73
N GLY A 29 -24.03 -8.23 -3.54
CA GLY A 29 -25.42 -8.67 -3.40
C GLY A 29 -25.70 -9.47 -2.12
N ILE A 30 -24.85 -9.32 -1.09
CA ILE A 30 -24.93 -10.05 0.17
C ILE A 30 -25.68 -9.21 1.20
N SER A 31 -26.56 -9.83 1.99
CA SER A 31 -27.30 -9.10 3.02
C SER A 31 -26.39 -8.54 4.11
N LEU A 32 -26.72 -7.35 4.63
CA LEU A 32 -26.01 -6.73 5.75
C LEU A 32 -25.94 -7.62 6.99
N ASN A 33 -27.00 -8.39 7.26
CA ASN A 33 -27.03 -9.33 8.39
C ASN A 33 -26.01 -10.46 8.21
N THR A 34 -25.87 -10.98 6.99
CA THR A 34 -24.85 -11.99 6.67
C THR A 34 -23.44 -11.42 6.83
N LEU A 35 -23.19 -10.22 6.31
CA LEU A 35 -21.89 -9.55 6.42
C LEU A 35 -21.54 -9.21 7.87
N SER A 36 -22.50 -8.71 8.65
CA SER A 36 -22.32 -8.41 10.07
C SER A 36 -21.98 -9.68 10.86
N ARG A 37 -22.68 -10.79 10.58
CA ARG A 37 -22.37 -12.08 11.19
C ARG A 37 -20.96 -12.55 10.85
N TRP A 38 -20.54 -12.48 9.58
CA TRP A 38 -19.18 -12.87 9.19
C TRP A 38 -18.11 -11.98 9.82
N LYS A 39 -18.31 -10.66 9.80
CA LYS A 39 -17.42 -9.69 10.46
C LYS A 39 -17.13 -10.08 11.90
N ASN A 40 -18.18 -10.43 12.66
CA ASN A 40 -18.04 -10.82 14.06
C ASN A 40 -17.51 -12.25 14.24
N THR A 41 -17.87 -13.19 13.35
CA THR A 41 -17.45 -14.61 13.46
C THR A 41 -15.97 -14.80 13.16
N PHE A 42 -15.43 -13.97 12.26
CA PHE A 42 -14.05 -14.08 11.77
C PHE A 42 -13.19 -12.88 12.20
N ASP A 43 -13.64 -12.10 13.18
CA ASP A 43 -12.87 -11.00 13.77
C ASP A 43 -12.28 -10.00 12.77
N TRP A 44 -13.02 -9.65 11.72
CA TRP A 44 -12.51 -8.77 10.65
C TRP A 44 -12.08 -7.39 11.17
N GLU A 45 -12.65 -6.93 12.29
CA GLU A 45 -12.22 -5.69 12.92
C GLU A 45 -10.80 -5.77 13.48
N LEU A 46 -10.43 -6.90 14.10
CA LEU A 46 -9.07 -7.14 14.58
C LEU A 46 -8.10 -7.27 13.41
N ASP A 47 -8.50 -7.95 12.34
CA ASP A 47 -7.69 -8.06 11.13
C ASP A 47 -7.44 -6.69 10.49
N LYS A 48 -8.48 -5.85 10.43
CA LYS A 48 -8.39 -4.47 9.91
C LYS A 48 -7.45 -3.61 10.75
N GLN A 49 -7.54 -3.72 12.08
CA GLN A 49 -6.61 -3.01 12.97
C GLN A 49 -5.17 -3.49 12.82
N LYS A 50 -4.95 -4.81 12.71
CA LYS A 50 -3.62 -5.39 12.47
C LYS A 50 -3.05 -4.92 11.13
N TYR A 51 -3.88 -4.93 10.09
CA TYR A 51 -3.51 -4.47 8.76
C TYR A 51 -3.13 -2.98 8.77
N ASN A 52 -3.96 -2.12 9.35
CA ASN A 52 -3.67 -0.69 9.45
C ASN A 52 -2.38 -0.40 10.25
N ARG A 53 -2.10 -1.17 11.31
CA ARG A 53 -0.82 -1.07 12.03
C ARG A 53 0.36 -1.52 11.17
N LYS A 54 0.24 -2.62 10.42
CA LYS A 54 1.27 -3.09 9.48
C LYS A 54 1.55 -2.04 8.42
N VAL A 55 0.52 -1.47 7.80
CA VAL A 55 0.63 -0.40 6.79
C VAL A 55 1.32 0.84 7.37
N LYS A 56 0.94 1.26 8.59
CA LYS A 56 1.59 2.40 9.25
C LYS A 56 3.09 2.16 9.48
N ASN A 57 3.49 0.96 9.89
CA ASN A 57 4.91 0.62 10.06
C ASN A 57 5.66 0.61 8.71
N VAL A 58 5.02 0.13 7.64
CA VAL A 58 5.60 0.15 6.28
C VAL A 58 5.86 1.58 5.81
N LEU A 59 4.92 2.49 6.06
CA LEU A 59 5.11 3.91 5.74
C LEU A 59 6.30 4.52 6.46
N GLU A 60 6.50 4.19 7.74
CA GLU A 60 7.62 4.71 8.51
C GLU A 60 8.96 4.21 7.97
N ILE A 61 9.02 2.96 7.55
CA ILE A 61 10.21 2.39 6.90
C ILE A 61 10.47 3.07 5.55
N LEU A 62 9.43 3.25 4.72
CA LEU A 62 9.56 3.86 3.39
C LEU A 62 9.95 5.34 3.48
N GLU A 63 9.34 6.09 4.40
CA GLU A 63 9.68 7.49 4.69
C GLU A 63 11.13 7.64 5.15
N THR A 64 11.60 6.70 5.98
CA THR A 64 13.00 6.63 6.43
C THR A 64 13.93 6.37 5.24
N LYS A 65 13.63 5.35 4.42
CA LYS A 65 14.46 4.99 3.25
C LYS A 65 14.54 6.09 2.20
N ILE A 66 13.43 6.78 1.92
CA ILE A 66 13.43 7.95 1.02
C ILE A 66 14.21 9.12 1.63
N SER A 67 14.15 9.30 2.95
CA SER A 67 14.94 10.35 3.62
C SER A 67 16.43 10.05 3.60
N GLU A 68 16.83 8.80 3.85
CA GLU A 68 18.21 8.33 3.71
C GLU A 68 18.73 8.54 2.29
N LEU A 69 17.95 8.14 1.27
CA LEU A 69 18.30 8.38 -0.14
C LEU A 69 18.47 9.87 -0.45
N LEU A 70 17.56 10.73 0.01
CA LEU A 70 17.67 12.18 -0.21
C LEU A 70 18.94 12.76 0.46
N GLU A 71 19.27 12.32 1.67
CA GLU A 71 20.50 12.75 2.36
C GLU A 71 21.77 12.27 1.67
N GLU A 72 21.78 11.04 1.16
CA GLU A 72 22.90 10.49 0.40
C GLU A 72 23.13 11.26 -0.90
N LEU A 73 22.04 11.67 -1.58
CA LEU A 73 22.08 12.48 -2.78
C LEU A 73 22.55 13.92 -2.51
N GLU A 74 22.21 14.50 -1.37
CA GLU A 74 22.69 15.83 -0.97
C GLU A 74 24.18 15.83 -0.58
N LYS A 75 24.68 14.73 0.01
CA LYS A 75 26.10 14.59 0.41
C LYS A 75 27.01 14.19 -0.76
N THR A 76 26.47 13.54 -1.78
CA THR A 76 27.25 13.00 -2.90
C THR A 76 27.01 13.86 -4.14
N SER A 77 27.94 14.80 -4.41
CA SER A 77 28.00 15.67 -5.61
C SER A 77 28.08 14.92 -6.96
N VAL A 78 27.93 13.60 -6.98
CA VAL A 78 28.31 12.70 -8.08
C VAL A 78 27.08 12.10 -8.80
N PHE A 79 25.88 12.25 -8.25
CA PHE A 79 24.69 11.70 -8.89
C PHE A 79 24.14 12.69 -9.93
N ASP A 80 24.16 12.25 -11.20
CA ASP A 80 23.56 12.91 -12.37
C ASP A 80 22.02 12.79 -12.33
N ILE A 81 21.43 13.10 -11.18
CA ILE A 81 19.99 13.07 -10.96
C ILE A 81 19.43 14.41 -11.40
N SER A 82 18.45 14.35 -12.30
CA SER A 82 17.83 15.57 -12.81
C SER A 82 17.10 16.29 -11.67
N GLU A 83 17.08 17.62 -11.72
CA GLU A 83 16.35 18.47 -10.76
C GLU A 83 14.87 18.07 -10.64
N GLU A 84 14.32 17.49 -11.71
CA GLU A 84 12.94 17.00 -11.78
C GLU A 84 12.71 15.72 -10.95
N ASP A 85 13.67 14.82 -10.85
CA ASP A 85 13.56 13.61 -10.03
C ASP A 85 13.71 13.93 -8.54
N LEU A 86 14.57 14.89 -8.21
CA LEU A 86 14.68 15.45 -6.86
C LEU A 86 13.35 16.06 -6.42
N LYS A 87 12.66 16.79 -7.32
CA LYS A 87 11.31 17.29 -7.07
C LYS A 87 10.32 16.15 -6.86
N LYS A 88 10.35 15.10 -7.69
CA LYS A 88 9.46 13.91 -7.54
C LYS A 88 9.68 13.19 -6.21
N LEU A 89 10.92 12.98 -5.78
CA LEU A 89 11.25 12.35 -4.49
C LEU A 89 10.80 13.20 -3.29
N LYS A 90 10.93 14.54 -3.39
CA LYS A 90 10.42 15.46 -2.37
C LYS A 90 8.89 15.42 -2.30
N ILE A 91 8.20 15.44 -3.44
CA ILE A 91 6.74 15.29 -3.52
C ILE A 91 6.30 13.94 -2.94
N LEU A 92 7.03 12.85 -3.23
CA LEU A 92 6.75 11.52 -2.69
C LEU A 92 6.88 11.50 -1.16
N LYS A 93 7.94 12.09 -0.61
CA LYS A 93 8.13 12.25 0.85
C LYS A 93 7.01 13.05 1.49
N GLU A 94 6.62 14.18 0.90
CA GLU A 94 5.51 15.02 1.36
C GLU A 94 4.17 14.26 1.31
N THR A 95 3.96 13.48 0.25
CA THR A 95 2.75 12.64 0.08
C THR A 95 2.70 11.55 1.14
N LEU A 96 3.81 10.86 1.42
CA LEU A 96 3.88 9.86 2.50
C LEU A 96 3.61 10.49 3.88
N SER A 97 4.15 11.68 4.14
CA SER A 97 3.88 12.44 5.37
C SER A 97 2.40 12.84 5.49
N ALA A 98 1.77 13.23 4.39
CA ALA A 98 0.35 13.55 4.33
C ALA A 98 -0.55 12.30 4.52
N ILE A 99 -0.15 11.16 3.95
CA ILE A 99 -0.80 9.86 4.13
C ILE A 99 -0.70 9.38 5.59
N LYS A 100 0.40 9.67 6.29
CA LYS A 100 0.54 9.35 7.73
C LYS A 100 -0.37 10.20 8.62
N LYS A 101 -0.69 11.43 8.18
CA LYS A 101 -1.52 12.40 8.92
C LYS A 101 -3.01 12.29 8.62
N SER A 102 -3.38 11.82 7.44
CA SER A 102 -4.77 11.54 7.06
C SER A 102 -5.06 10.06 7.27
N GLU A 103 -6.32 9.69 7.51
CA GLU A 103 -6.77 8.29 7.41
C GLU A 103 -6.72 7.84 5.94
N ALA A 104 -5.52 7.78 5.35
CA ALA A 104 -5.36 7.46 3.95
C ALA A 104 -5.89 6.04 3.70
N THR A 105 -6.67 5.92 2.63
CA THR A 105 -7.26 4.64 2.20
C THR A 105 -6.25 3.81 1.44
N LEU A 106 -6.42 2.49 1.45
CA LEU A 106 -5.57 1.54 0.71
C LEU A 106 -5.33 1.94 -0.76
N GLU A 107 -6.35 2.55 -1.39
CA GLU A 107 -6.28 3.06 -2.76
C GLU A 107 -5.17 4.10 -2.95
N ASN A 108 -4.92 4.97 -1.94
CA ASN A 108 -3.81 5.94 -2.00
C ASN A 108 -2.45 5.24 -1.95
N TYR A 109 -2.34 4.11 -1.25
CA TYR A 109 -1.10 3.33 -1.16
C TYR A 109 -0.82 2.58 -2.47
N ILE A 110 -1.84 1.92 -3.03
CA ILE A 110 -1.72 1.22 -4.33
C ILE A 110 -1.31 2.22 -5.42
N LYS A 111 -1.89 3.42 -5.41
CA LYS A 111 -1.55 4.48 -6.35
C LYS A 111 -0.08 4.90 -6.24
N VAL A 112 0.40 5.18 -5.03
CA VAL A 112 1.81 5.58 -4.81
C VAL A 112 2.78 4.49 -5.24
N MET A 113 2.45 3.21 -4.98
CA MET A 113 3.30 2.09 -5.42
C MET A 113 3.30 1.90 -6.93
N ASN A 114 2.15 2.05 -7.59
CA ASN A 114 2.07 2.00 -9.06
C ASN A 114 2.85 3.15 -9.69
N ASP A 115 2.69 4.37 -9.17
CA ASP A 115 3.43 5.56 -9.64
C ASP A 115 4.95 5.36 -9.48
N PHE A 116 5.39 4.69 -8.41
CA PHE A 116 6.80 4.35 -8.19
C PHE A 116 7.31 3.28 -9.17
N VAL A 117 6.54 2.21 -9.40
CA VAL A 117 6.88 1.16 -10.38
C VAL A 117 6.97 1.72 -11.79
N ASP A 118 6.05 2.62 -12.16
CA ASP A 118 6.05 3.27 -13.47
C ASP A 118 7.25 4.21 -13.63
N PHE A 119 7.58 4.99 -12.60
CA PHE A 119 8.77 5.83 -12.58
C PHE A 119 10.05 5.03 -12.82
N ILE A 120 10.21 3.91 -12.08
CA ILE A 120 11.37 3.03 -12.22
C ILE A 120 11.41 2.39 -13.62
N SER A 121 10.29 1.90 -14.12
CA SER A 121 10.20 1.22 -15.42
C SER A 121 10.55 2.13 -16.59
N GLN A 122 10.26 3.43 -16.47
CA GLN A 122 10.60 4.42 -17.50
C GLN A 122 12.06 4.88 -17.42
N LYS A 123 12.60 5.01 -16.21
CA LYS A 123 13.89 5.68 -15.98
C LYS A 123 15.08 4.71 -15.90
N TYR A 124 14.85 3.50 -15.40
CA TYR A 124 15.88 2.46 -15.22
C TYR A 124 15.41 1.13 -15.83
N PRO A 125 15.14 1.08 -17.14
CA PRO A 125 14.61 -0.12 -17.78
C PRO A 125 15.54 -1.34 -17.62
N GLU A 126 16.85 -1.13 -17.56
CA GLU A 126 17.86 -2.17 -17.31
C GLU A 126 17.84 -2.73 -15.88
N ARG A 127 17.28 -1.99 -14.91
CA ARG A 127 17.11 -2.43 -13.51
C ARG A 127 15.68 -2.84 -13.19
N LYS A 128 14.79 -2.81 -14.18
CA LYS A 128 13.38 -3.14 -14.02
C LYS A 128 13.18 -4.53 -13.41
N GLU A 129 13.93 -5.53 -13.86
CA GLU A 129 13.79 -6.90 -13.35
C GLU A 129 14.33 -7.06 -11.92
N GLU A 130 15.41 -6.35 -11.58
CA GLU A 130 15.97 -6.32 -10.23
C GLU A 130 15.03 -5.62 -9.25
N LEU A 131 14.47 -4.48 -9.65
CA LEU A 131 13.55 -3.71 -8.81
C LEU A 131 12.16 -4.35 -8.74
N ALA A 132 11.67 -4.97 -9.82
CA ALA A 132 10.47 -5.78 -9.77
C ALA A 132 10.64 -6.96 -8.81
N ARG A 133 11.82 -7.61 -8.78
CA ARG A 133 12.13 -8.63 -7.76
C ARG A 133 12.16 -8.06 -6.36
N ILE A 134 12.78 -6.90 -6.11
CA ILE A 134 12.80 -6.30 -4.78
C ILE A 134 11.38 -5.96 -4.31
N ILE A 135 10.52 -5.49 -5.21
CA ILE A 135 9.11 -5.21 -4.91
C ILE A 135 8.33 -6.51 -4.67
N GLN A 136 8.58 -7.55 -5.45
CA GLN A 136 7.96 -8.86 -5.29
C GLN A 136 8.41 -9.54 -3.98
N ASP A 137 9.71 -9.53 -3.68
CA ASP A 137 10.30 -10.03 -2.42
C ASP A 137 9.74 -9.26 -1.22
N PHE A 138 9.50 -7.96 -1.39
CA PHE A 138 8.83 -7.14 -0.38
C PHE A 138 7.37 -7.55 -0.19
N PHE A 139 6.62 -7.86 -1.26
CA PHE A 139 5.27 -8.41 -1.16
C PHE A 139 5.27 -9.80 -0.52
N ASP A 140 6.16 -10.69 -0.91
CA ASP A 140 6.29 -12.04 -0.36
C ASP A 140 6.68 -11.99 1.14
N TYR A 141 7.54 -11.06 1.53
CA TYR A 141 7.86 -10.78 2.94
C TYR A 141 6.64 -10.30 3.73
N LEU A 142 5.76 -9.51 3.11
CA LEU A 142 4.52 -9.04 3.73
C LEU A 142 3.46 -10.16 3.84
N GLU A 143 3.43 -11.12 2.91
CA GLU A 143 2.52 -12.28 2.94
C GLU A 143 2.98 -13.38 3.93
N ALA A 144 4.29 -13.53 4.14
CA ALA A 144 4.87 -14.51 5.06
C ALA A 144 4.79 -14.12 6.56
N LYS A 145 4.25 -12.95 6.91
CA LYS A 145 4.12 -12.39 8.26
C LYS A 145 2.68 -11.97 8.59
#